data_AF-A0A7R9B4N3-F1
#
_entry.id   AF-A0A7R9B4N3-F1
#
_cell.length_a   1.000
_cell.length_b   1.000
_cell.length_c   1.000
_cell.angle_alpha   90.00
_cell.angle_beta   90.00
_cell.angle_gamma   90.00
#
_symmetry.space_group_name_H-M   'P 1'
#
loop_
_entity.id
_entity.type
_entity.pdbx_description
1 polymer ?
#
loop_
_entity_poly.entity_id
_entity_poly.type
_entity_poly.pdbx_seq_one_letter_code
_entity_poly.pdbx_strand_id
1 'polypeptide(L)'
;MWPELFDRLKSEQDGVLSRKVVGVAGDVLISPDLGLSLADKELLCRDVSIVYHGAATIRFDEPLKRAVMLNTRGTRQMLELAKEMPKLEAKDFSVASSSCISPESRSCDSVTGVIDKAITNKEQDPNESNGKFN
;
A
#
# COMPACT_ATOMS: atom_id res chain seq x y z
N MET A 1 22.36 1.35 -16.19
CA MET A 1 22.32 0.84 -17.57
C MET A 1 20.87 0.51 -17.91
N TRP A 2 20.05 1.55 -18.12
CA TRP A 2 18.66 1.53 -18.61
C TRP A 2 18.33 2.55 -19.73
N PRO A 3 19.26 3.40 -20.26
CA PRO A 3 18.85 4.45 -21.20
C PRO A 3 18.05 3.92 -22.38
N GLU A 4 18.56 2.87 -23.02
CA GLU A 4 18.12 2.42 -24.36
C GLU A 4 16.72 1.79 -24.39
N LEU A 5 16.23 1.24 -23.26
CA LEU A 5 14.95 0.51 -23.24
C LEU A 5 13.74 1.41 -23.55
N PHE A 6 13.81 2.67 -23.14
CA PHE A 6 12.70 3.62 -23.30
C PHE A 6 12.99 4.71 -24.34
N ASP A 7 14.14 4.68 -25.00
CA ASP A 7 14.54 5.77 -25.90
C ASP A 7 13.61 5.91 -27.10
N ARG A 8 13.11 4.80 -27.64
CA ARG A 8 12.08 4.82 -28.68
C ARG A 8 10.77 5.48 -28.20
N LEU A 9 10.35 5.21 -26.98
CA LEU A 9 9.15 5.84 -26.40
C LEU A 9 9.37 7.34 -26.20
N LYS A 10 10.55 7.75 -25.71
CA LYS A 10 10.90 9.17 -25.54
C LYS A 10 10.98 9.91 -26.88
N SER A 11 11.52 9.28 -27.92
CA SER A 11 11.68 9.91 -29.24
C SER A 11 10.36 10.00 -30.01
N GLU A 12 9.52 8.96 -29.95
CA GLU A 12 8.25 8.91 -30.71
C GLU A 12 7.08 9.57 -29.96
N GLN A 13 7.14 9.67 -28.63
CA GLN A 13 6.06 10.18 -27.79
C GLN A 13 6.53 11.22 -26.77
N ASP A 14 7.17 12.27 -27.28
CA ASP A 14 7.64 13.37 -26.43
C ASP A 14 6.47 14.03 -25.65
N GLY A 15 6.73 14.30 -24.38
CA GLY A 15 5.78 14.86 -23.41
C GLY A 15 4.58 13.96 -23.03
N VAL A 16 4.40 12.75 -23.58
CA VAL A 16 3.27 11.88 -23.20
C VAL A 16 3.36 11.44 -21.73
N LEU A 17 4.55 11.12 -21.25
CA LEU A 17 4.77 10.72 -19.86
C LEU A 17 4.37 11.85 -18.89
N SER A 18 4.82 13.08 -19.16
CA SER A 18 4.49 14.25 -18.34
C SER A 18 2.99 14.59 -18.34
N ARG A 19 2.26 14.22 -19.41
CA ARG A 19 0.80 14.41 -19.49
C ARG A 19 -0.01 13.31 -18.79
N LYS A 20 0.53 12.08 -18.74
CA LYS A 20 -0.19 10.90 -18.21
C LYS A 20 0.20 10.54 -16.78
N VAL A 21 1.37 10.95 -16.33
CA VAL A 21 1.94 10.57 -15.02
C VAL A 21 2.04 11.82 -14.17
N VAL A 22 1.35 11.81 -13.03
CA VAL A 22 1.43 12.83 -12.01
C VAL A 22 1.99 12.19 -10.75
N GLY A 23 3.10 12.73 -10.25
CA GLY A 23 3.68 12.29 -8.99
C GLY A 23 2.94 12.91 -7.81
N VAL A 24 2.60 12.09 -6.82
CA VAL A 24 2.02 12.52 -5.54
C VAL A 24 2.93 12.02 -4.43
N ALA A 25 3.32 12.89 -3.51
CA ALA A 25 4.19 12.53 -2.40
C ALA A 25 3.38 11.84 -1.29
N GLY A 26 3.86 10.69 -0.82
CA GLY A 26 3.25 9.93 0.27
C GLY A 26 4.10 8.72 0.67
N ASP A 27 3.81 8.14 1.84
CA ASP A 27 4.43 6.92 2.39
C ASP A 27 3.38 6.09 3.14
N VAL A 28 3.21 4.84 2.73
CA VAL A 28 2.24 3.89 3.31
C VAL A 28 2.51 3.55 4.78
N LEU A 29 3.72 3.83 5.27
CA LEU A 29 4.09 3.68 6.68
C LEU A 29 3.72 4.89 7.54
N ILE A 30 3.52 6.06 6.92
CA ILE A 30 3.15 7.27 7.63
C ILE A 30 1.63 7.24 7.85
N SER A 31 1.23 7.60 9.06
CA SER A 31 -0.16 7.71 9.48
C SER A 31 -0.38 9.08 10.13
N PRO A 32 -1.52 9.75 9.92
CA PRO A 32 -2.67 9.32 9.12
C PRO A 32 -2.46 9.50 7.60
N ASP A 33 -3.45 9.05 6.81
CA ASP A 33 -3.63 9.39 5.39
C ASP A 33 -2.43 9.11 4.48
N LEU A 34 -1.62 8.08 4.77
CA LEU A 34 -0.45 7.71 3.95
C LEU A 34 0.58 8.85 3.81
N GLY A 35 0.60 9.80 4.75
CA GLY A 35 1.46 10.97 4.69
C GLY A 35 1.14 11.94 3.54
N LEU A 36 -0.06 11.86 2.96
CA LEU A 36 -0.50 12.76 1.91
C LEU A 36 -0.76 14.18 2.46
N SER A 37 -0.54 15.18 1.63
CA SER A 37 -1.10 16.50 1.89
C SER A 37 -2.63 16.47 1.75
N LEU A 38 -3.33 17.40 2.39
CA LEU A 38 -4.80 17.50 2.26
C LEU A 38 -5.21 17.71 0.80
N ALA A 39 -4.50 18.58 0.08
CA ALA A 39 -4.79 18.87 -1.32
C ALA A 39 -4.60 17.64 -2.22
N ASP A 40 -3.56 16.84 -1.96
CA ASP A 40 -3.33 15.61 -2.71
C ASP A 40 -4.37 14.53 -2.38
N LYS A 41 -4.76 14.41 -1.11
CA LYS A 41 -5.85 13.51 -0.69
C LYS A 41 -7.14 13.87 -1.42
N GLU A 42 -7.52 15.14 -1.44
CA GLU A 42 -8.72 15.63 -2.14
C GLU A 42 -8.66 15.38 -3.65
N LEU A 43 -7.49 15.63 -4.27
CA LEU A 43 -7.25 15.34 -5.69
C LEU A 43 -7.50 13.85 -5.99
N LEU A 44 -6.92 12.95 -5.20
CA LEU A 44 -7.06 11.52 -5.37
C LEU A 44 -8.51 11.07 -5.18
N CYS A 45 -9.17 11.51 -4.10
CA CYS A 45 -10.58 11.19 -3.85
C CYS A 45 -11.48 11.66 -5.00
N ARG A 46 -11.24 12.86 -5.53
CA ARG A 46 -12.07 13.42 -6.60
C ARG A 46 -11.92 12.67 -7.93
N ASP A 47 -10.71 12.26 -8.29
CA ASP A 47 -10.39 11.91 -9.69
C ASP A 47 -10.05 10.44 -9.94
N VAL A 48 -9.74 9.65 -8.91
CA VAL A 48 -9.34 8.24 -9.09
C VAL A 48 -10.55 7.32 -9.27
N SER A 49 -10.51 6.48 -10.31
CA SER A 49 -11.51 5.43 -10.57
C SER A 49 -10.98 4.00 -10.40
N ILE A 50 -9.66 3.80 -10.38
CA ILE A 50 -9.00 2.51 -10.21
C ILE A 50 -7.75 2.70 -9.35
N VAL A 51 -7.56 1.84 -8.34
CA VAL A 51 -6.37 1.83 -7.48
C VAL A 51 -5.56 0.56 -7.70
N TYR A 52 -4.27 0.71 -7.98
CA TYR A 52 -3.29 -0.37 -7.98
C TYR A 52 -2.34 -0.18 -6.80
N HIS A 53 -2.36 -1.11 -5.84
CA HIS A 53 -1.49 -1.04 -4.67
C HIS A 53 -0.34 -2.06 -4.79
N GLY A 54 0.84 -1.55 -5.14
CA GLY A 54 2.07 -2.34 -5.26
C GLY A 54 3.12 -2.05 -4.18
N ALA A 55 2.80 -1.25 -3.16
CA ALA A 55 3.73 -0.92 -2.09
C ALA A 55 3.88 -2.13 -1.15
N ALA A 56 5.00 -2.84 -1.27
CA ALA A 56 5.29 -4.03 -0.46
C ALA A 56 6.80 -4.22 -0.28
N THR A 57 7.18 -4.95 0.77
CA THR A 57 8.51 -5.53 0.95
C THR A 57 8.40 -7.04 0.83
N ILE A 58 9.31 -7.63 0.06
CA ILE A 58 9.47 -9.08 -0.14
C ILE A 58 10.74 -9.60 0.53
N ARG A 59 11.37 -8.78 1.37
CA ARG A 59 12.61 -9.11 2.07
C ARG A 59 12.34 -10.03 3.24
N PHE A 60 12.88 -11.25 3.18
CA PHE A 60 12.77 -12.23 4.26
C PHE A 60 13.71 -11.95 5.43
N ASP A 61 14.67 -11.05 5.25
CA ASP A 61 15.64 -10.61 6.26
C ASP A 61 15.23 -9.33 7.00
N GLU A 62 14.09 -8.71 6.64
CA GLU A 62 13.56 -7.56 7.36
C GLU A 62 12.87 -7.98 8.67
N PRO A 63 12.94 -7.14 9.73
CA PRO A 63 12.18 -7.39 10.95
C PRO A 63 10.69 -7.57 10.63
N LEU A 64 10.09 -8.65 11.15
CA LEU A 64 8.69 -8.98 10.91
C LEU A 64 7.75 -7.80 11.18
N LYS A 65 8.04 -7.02 12.24
CA LYS A 65 7.28 -5.81 12.58
C LYS A 65 7.26 -4.81 11.42
N ARG A 66 8.37 -4.61 10.73
CA ARG A 66 8.44 -3.71 9.57
C ARG A 66 7.65 -4.25 8.38
N ALA A 67 7.79 -5.55 8.08
CA ALA A 67 7.04 -6.19 7.00
C ALA A 67 5.53 -6.12 7.22
N VAL A 68 5.05 -6.35 8.45
CA VAL A 68 3.63 -6.22 8.81
C VAL A 68 3.14 -4.77 8.67
N MET A 69 3.93 -3.80 9.14
CA MET A 69 3.54 -2.39 9.06
C MET A 69 3.46 -1.90 7.61
N LEU A 70 4.37 -2.36 6.75
CA LEU A 70 4.39 -1.96 5.35
C LEU A 70 3.32 -2.71 4.52
N ASN A 71 3.30 -4.03 4.59
CA ASN A 71 2.45 -4.86 3.72
C ASN A 71 1.00 -4.91 4.21
N THR A 72 0.78 -5.03 5.51
CA THR A 72 -0.56 -5.25 6.07
C THR A 72 -1.22 -3.93 6.46
N ARG A 73 -0.57 -3.13 7.32
CA ARG A 73 -1.13 -1.85 7.74
C ARG A 73 -1.13 -0.83 6.59
N GLY A 74 -0.10 -0.80 5.75
CA GLY A 74 -0.08 0.03 4.54
C GLY A 74 -1.25 -0.27 3.61
N THR A 75 -1.54 -1.55 3.36
CA THR A 75 -2.73 -1.98 2.59
C THR A 75 -4.02 -1.49 3.24
N ARG A 76 -4.17 -1.61 4.58
CA ARG A 76 -5.35 -1.09 5.28
C ARG A 76 -5.55 0.40 5.04
N GLN A 77 -4.51 1.19 5.24
CA GLN A 77 -4.59 2.65 5.05
C GLN A 77 -4.97 2.99 3.59
N MET A 78 -4.46 2.22 2.63
CA MET A 78 -4.81 2.39 1.22
C MET A 78 -6.29 2.07 0.94
N LEU A 79 -6.81 1.01 1.57
CA LEU A 79 -8.22 0.64 1.48
C LEU A 79 -9.13 1.71 2.11
N GLU A 80 -8.75 2.28 3.26
CA GLU A 80 -9.52 3.37 3.86
C GLU A 80 -9.57 4.61 2.95
N LEU A 81 -8.45 5.01 2.34
CA LEU A 81 -8.46 6.10 1.36
C LEU A 81 -9.31 5.76 0.13
N ALA A 82 -9.23 4.53 -0.38
CA ALA A 82 -9.99 4.11 -1.55
C ALA A 82 -11.51 4.15 -1.31
N LYS A 83 -11.99 3.93 -0.08
CA LYS A 83 -13.40 4.06 0.27
C LYS A 83 -13.91 5.50 0.15
N GLU A 84 -13.02 6.49 0.24
CA GLU A 84 -13.36 7.91 0.08
C GLU A 84 -13.43 8.34 -1.41
N MET A 85 -13.13 7.46 -2.37
CA MET A 85 -13.14 7.75 -3.81
C MET A 85 -14.52 7.48 -4.45
N PRO A 86 -15.36 8.49 -4.74
CA PRO A 86 -16.69 8.32 -5.34
C PRO A 86 -16.71 7.68 -6.74
N LYS A 87 -15.60 7.74 -7.49
CA LYS A 87 -15.51 7.23 -8.87
C LYS A 87 -14.96 5.81 -8.97
N LEU A 88 -14.67 5.14 -7.84
CA LEU A 88 -14.03 3.83 -7.83
C LEU A 88 -14.92 2.76 -8.49
N GLU A 89 -14.49 2.25 -9.66
CA GLU A 89 -15.28 1.34 -10.50
C GLU A 89 -15.20 -0.12 -10.02
N ALA A 90 -14.05 -0.52 -9.49
CA ALA A 90 -13.85 -1.85 -8.91
C ALA A 90 -13.87 -1.76 -7.39
N LYS A 91 -14.92 -2.30 -6.78
CA LYS A 91 -14.92 -2.61 -5.34
C LYS A 91 -14.01 -3.80 -5.01
N ASP A 92 -13.58 -4.53 -6.03
CA ASP A 92 -12.58 -5.59 -5.94
C ASP A 92 -11.17 -5.00 -6.00
N PHE A 93 -10.68 -4.60 -4.84
CA PHE A 93 -9.27 -4.25 -4.67
C PHE A 93 -8.45 -5.54 -4.81
N SER A 94 -7.81 -5.76 -5.96
CA SER A 94 -6.81 -6.82 -6.08
C SER A 94 -5.56 -6.41 -5.31
N VAL A 95 -5.57 -6.68 -4.01
CA VAL A 95 -4.36 -6.67 -3.18
C VAL A 95 -3.49 -7.84 -3.63
N ALA A 96 -2.56 -7.60 -4.56
CA ALA A 96 -1.44 -8.51 -4.78
C ALA A 96 -0.38 -8.32 -3.68
N SER A 97 -0.77 -8.36 -2.40
CA SER A 97 0.22 -8.35 -1.32
C SER A 97 0.82 -9.75 -1.22
N SER A 98 2.08 -9.89 -1.59
CA SER A 98 2.85 -11.13 -1.53
C SER A 98 3.08 -11.68 -0.11
N SER A 99 2.26 -11.38 0.90
CA SER A 99 2.55 -11.79 2.29
C SER A 99 1.37 -12.05 3.23
N CYS A 100 0.13 -12.14 2.76
CA CYS A 100 -1.01 -12.41 3.63
C CYS A 100 -1.72 -13.72 3.25
N ILE A 101 -1.12 -14.87 3.55
CA ILE A 101 -1.86 -16.15 3.62
C ILE A 101 -2.25 -16.35 5.09
N SER A 102 -3.47 -15.96 5.45
CA SER A 102 -4.14 -16.51 6.64
C SER A 102 -5.03 -17.67 6.17
N PRO A 103 -4.94 -18.88 6.77
CA PRO A 103 -5.65 -20.08 6.32
C PRO A 103 -7.18 -20.07 6.55
N GLU A 104 -7.81 -18.91 6.75
CA GLU A 104 -9.21 -18.81 7.14
C GLU A 104 -9.95 -17.77 6.29
N SER A 105 -10.08 -18.05 4.99
CA SER A 105 -11.00 -17.33 4.11
C SER A 105 -12.41 -17.90 4.26
N ARG A 106 -13.14 -17.48 5.31
CA ARG A 106 -14.60 -17.63 5.34
C ARG A 106 -15.25 -16.41 4.67
N SER A 107 -16.28 -16.71 3.90
CA SER A 107 -16.93 -15.94 2.83
C SER A 107 -17.56 -14.57 3.19
N CYS A 108 -17.25 -13.92 4.31
CA CYS A 108 -17.99 -12.69 4.68
C CYS A 108 -17.26 -11.66 5.55
N ASP A 109 -15.98 -11.82 5.89
CA ASP A 109 -15.25 -10.74 6.57
C ASP A 109 -14.71 -9.78 5.52
N SER A 110 -15.10 -8.49 5.59
CA SER A 110 -14.52 -7.45 4.71
C SER A 110 -12.99 -7.56 4.76
N VAL A 111 -12.30 -7.38 3.64
CA VAL A 111 -10.82 -7.45 3.55
C VAL A 111 -10.14 -6.67 4.69
N THR A 112 -10.76 -5.56 5.11
CA THR A 112 -10.38 -4.77 6.29
C THR A 112 -10.48 -5.53 7.62
N GLY A 113 -11.52 -6.32 7.86
CA GLY A 113 -11.67 -7.13 9.09
C GLY A 113 -10.59 -8.22 9.24
N VAL A 114 -10.17 -8.85 8.14
CA VAL A 114 -9.06 -9.82 8.15
C VAL A 114 -7.74 -9.11 8.49
N ILE A 115 -7.51 -7.93 7.89
CA ILE A 115 -6.33 -7.11 8.17
C ILE A 115 -6.31 -6.62 9.62
N ASP A 116 -7.45 -6.19 10.16
CA ASP A 116 -7.59 -5.67 11.52
C ASP A 116 -7.27 -6.74 12.56
N LYS A 117 -7.73 -7.98 12.33
CA LYS A 117 -7.42 -9.13 13.17
C LYS A 117 -5.93 -9.49 13.12
N ALA A 118 -5.29 -9.36 11.95
CA ALA A 118 -3.86 -9.58 11.79
C ALA A 118 -3.00 -8.51 12.51
N ILE A 119 -3.47 -7.26 12.55
CA ILE A 119 -2.80 -6.16 13.27
C ILE A 119 -2.96 -6.32 14.79
N THR A 120 -4.20 -6.52 15.27
CA THR A 120 -4.52 -6.59 16.71
C THR A 120 -3.93 -7.82 17.41
N ASN A 121 -3.88 -8.98 16.75
CA ASN A 121 -3.27 -10.20 17.31
C ASN A 121 -1.75 -10.10 17.50
N LYS A 122 -1.09 -9.04 17.04
CA LYS A 122 0.38 -8.88 17.12
C LYS A 122 0.86 -7.62 17.82
N GLU A 123 -0.04 -6.71 18.20
CA GLU A 123 0.28 -5.64 19.15
C GLU A 123 0.35 -6.17 20.60
N GLN A 124 -0.08 -7.41 20.86
CA GLN A 124 0.10 -8.14 22.11
C GLN A 124 1.22 -9.18 22.00
N ASP A 125 2.48 -8.75 21.89
CA ASP A 125 3.60 -9.60 22.31
C ASP A 125 4.35 -8.87 23.44
N PRO A 126 4.08 -9.20 24.72
CA PRO A 126 4.70 -8.54 25.87
C PRO A 126 6.16 -8.90 26.12
N ASN A 127 6.78 -9.78 25.31
CA ASN A 127 8.13 -10.28 25.59
C ASN A 127 9.23 -9.47 24.89
N GLU A 128 9.28 -8.17 25.20
CA GLU A 128 10.51 -7.38 25.09
C GLU A 128 11.10 -7.25 26.50
N SER A 129 11.75 -8.33 26.98
CA SER A 129 12.61 -8.26 28.16
C SER A 129 13.99 -8.83 27.87
N ASN A 130 14.96 -7.91 27.84
CA ASN A 130 16.38 -8.06 28.17
C ASN A 130 17.17 -9.19 27.48
N GLY A 131 17.72 -8.89 26.31
CA GLY A 131 18.92 -9.56 25.79
C GLY A 131 20.07 -8.58 25.64
N LYS A 132 20.76 -8.26 26.75
CA LYS A 132 22.10 -7.65 26.70
C LYS A 132 23.05 -8.67 26.08
N PHE A 133 23.64 -8.34 24.94
CA PHE A 133 24.83 -9.04 24.46
C PHE A 133 26.06 -8.37 25.07
N ASN A 134 26.74 -9.11 25.95
CA ASN A 134 28.15 -8.90 26.27
C ASN A 134 29.00 -9.42 25.12
#